data_AF-A0A521U714-F1
#
_entry.id   AF-A0A521U714-F1
#
_cell.length_a   1.000
_cell.length_b   1.000
_cell.length_c   1.000
_cell.angle_alpha   90.00
_cell.angle_beta   90.00
_cell.angle_gamma   90.00
#
_symmetry.space_group_name_H-M   'P 1'
#
loop_
_entity.id
_entity.type
_entity.pdbx_description
1 polymer ?
#
loop_
_entity_poly.entity_id
_entity_poly.type
_entity_poly.pdbx_seq_one_letter_code
_entity_poly.pdbx_strand_id
1 'polypeptide(L)'
;MWKGRKPLIGAPYWYNTPLDQLDFEWTFEEKLEIERYAEKIRKNIEEEGGMTPLERFNAWLWGKDKDRQVMIVPLNSVYIAKTLDSAADAIKPIDVYRYPKLWVKAHLATIARFGLDYPTIHNINYGEDMWGGQSRMIEYGNPVIEGKPPITCLEDLEGMPIPNPYKDGLYPGYLWANRELKRIFNEYYLPLPIQASICPGPTLLVMMGMMGWTEFSMGLKKNPELVRKCLDISLEFLIGFGKAMIDEVSPETIYM
;
A
#
# COMPACT_ATOMS: atom_id res chain seq x y z
N MET A 1 6.30 -17.67 -14.44
CA MET A 1 5.89 -16.32 -14.87
C MET A 1 5.11 -16.47 -16.17
N TRP A 2 3.87 -15.96 -16.25
CA TRP A 2 3.07 -15.96 -17.49
C TRP A 2 3.84 -15.20 -18.58
N LYS A 3 3.82 -15.71 -19.83
CA LYS A 3 4.67 -15.21 -20.92
C LYS A 3 4.44 -13.75 -21.29
N GLY A 4 3.28 -13.18 -20.95
CA GLY A 4 2.97 -11.77 -21.19
C GLY A 4 3.40 -10.81 -20.08
N ARG A 5 3.83 -11.30 -18.90
CA ARG A 5 4.19 -10.42 -17.78
C ARG A 5 5.52 -9.75 -18.04
N LYS A 6 5.55 -8.42 -17.96
CA LYS A 6 6.77 -7.64 -18.09
C LYS A 6 7.25 -7.19 -16.71
N PRO A 7 8.55 -7.31 -16.40
CA PRO A 7 9.06 -6.83 -15.13
C PRO A 7 8.95 -5.30 -15.07
N LEU A 8 8.67 -4.79 -13.88
CA LEU A 8 8.69 -3.36 -13.58
C LEU A 8 10.10 -2.78 -13.80
N ILE A 9 10.22 -1.75 -14.64
CA ILE A 9 11.51 -1.07 -14.88
C ILE A 9 11.89 -0.29 -13.63
N GLY A 10 13.12 -0.50 -13.17
CA GLY A 10 13.63 0.11 -11.94
C GLY A 10 13.05 -0.49 -10.67
N ALA A 11 12.51 -1.70 -10.75
CA ALA A 11 11.99 -2.48 -9.62
C ALA A 11 13.04 -2.63 -8.49
N PRO A 12 12.59 -2.73 -7.23
CA PRO A 12 13.47 -3.10 -6.14
C PRO A 12 13.99 -4.53 -6.27
N TYR A 13 15.08 -4.84 -5.56
CA TYR A 13 15.72 -6.16 -5.57
C TYR A 13 14.77 -7.29 -5.13
N TRP A 14 13.77 -6.98 -4.30
CA TRP A 14 12.80 -7.91 -3.76
C TRP A 14 11.54 -8.06 -4.62
N TYR A 15 11.41 -7.36 -5.75
CA TYR A 15 10.25 -7.50 -6.64
C TYR A 15 10.08 -8.96 -7.12
N ASN A 16 8.85 -9.48 -7.02
CA ASN A 16 8.53 -10.91 -7.21
C ASN A 16 9.22 -11.89 -6.22
N THR A 17 9.69 -11.41 -5.07
CA THR A 17 10.18 -12.28 -3.99
C THR A 17 9.01 -12.65 -3.08
N PRO A 18 8.75 -13.95 -2.82
CA PRO A 18 7.73 -14.39 -1.88
C PRO A 18 7.87 -13.76 -0.48
N LEU A 19 6.74 -13.49 0.18
CA LEU A 19 6.68 -12.84 1.50
C LEU A 19 7.50 -13.57 2.58
N ASP A 20 7.51 -14.90 2.53
CA ASP A 20 8.27 -15.79 3.43
C ASP A 20 9.78 -15.82 3.13
N GLN A 21 10.20 -15.24 2.00
CA GLN A 21 11.59 -15.14 1.56
C GLN A 21 12.14 -13.71 1.65
N LEU A 22 11.34 -12.75 2.10
CA LEU A 22 11.81 -11.38 2.35
C LEU A 22 12.73 -11.34 3.57
N ASP A 23 13.92 -10.80 3.39
CA ASP A 23 15.04 -10.83 4.34
C ASP A 23 15.25 -9.50 5.07
N PHE A 24 14.20 -8.69 5.19
CA PHE A 24 14.30 -7.37 5.79
C PHE A 24 14.51 -7.45 7.31
N GLU A 25 15.76 -7.39 7.73
CA GLU A 25 16.14 -7.38 9.14
C GLU A 25 16.49 -5.98 9.63
N TRP A 26 16.01 -5.62 10.83
CA TRP A 26 16.36 -4.36 11.48
C TRP A 26 17.72 -4.45 12.15
N THR A 27 18.60 -3.49 11.85
CA THR A 27 19.85 -3.33 12.60
C THR A 27 19.57 -2.81 14.01
N PHE A 28 20.59 -2.84 14.87
CA PHE A 28 20.48 -2.30 16.22
C PHE A 28 20.12 -0.81 16.21
N GLU A 29 20.79 -0.02 15.35
CA GLU A 29 20.55 1.42 15.22
C GLU A 29 19.14 1.73 14.74
N GLU A 30 18.61 0.94 13.79
CA GLU A 30 17.25 1.11 13.31
C GLU A 30 16.21 0.79 14.39
N LYS A 31 16.46 -0.24 15.23
CA LYS A 31 15.59 -0.56 16.37
C LYS A 31 15.58 0.58 17.39
N LEU A 32 16.73 1.12 17.75
CA LEU A 32 16.83 2.30 18.62
C LEU A 32 16.08 3.51 18.05
N GLU A 33 16.08 3.68 16.74
CA GLU A 33 15.31 4.75 16.08
C GLU A 33 13.80 4.52 16.16
N ILE A 34 13.34 3.28 15.96
CA ILE A 34 11.95 2.88 16.15
C ILE A 34 11.51 3.11 17.60
N GLU A 35 12.34 2.74 18.59
CA GLU A 35 12.09 2.98 20.01
C GLU A 35 11.84 4.47 20.29
N ARG A 36 12.70 5.36 19.76
CA ARG A 36 12.54 6.81 19.92
C ARG A 36 11.25 7.33 19.30
N TYR A 37 10.86 6.83 18.13
CA TYR A 37 9.57 7.18 17.53
C TYR A 37 8.41 6.71 18.40
N ALA A 38 8.45 5.47 18.90
CA ALA A 38 7.43 4.92 19.78
C ALA A 38 7.30 5.72 21.08
N GLU A 39 8.41 6.08 21.72
CA GLU A 39 8.43 6.97 22.89
C GLU A 39 7.77 8.31 22.60
N LYS A 40 8.13 8.94 21.48
CA LYS A 40 7.53 10.22 21.08
C LYS A 40 6.03 10.09 20.79
N ILE A 41 5.59 9.01 20.14
CA ILE A 41 4.17 8.75 19.89
C ILE A 41 3.41 8.61 21.21
N ARG A 42 3.90 7.81 22.15
CA ARG A 42 3.27 7.66 23.48
C ARG A 42 3.18 9.00 24.21
N LYS A 43 4.27 9.78 24.18
CA LYS A 43 4.28 11.12 24.76
C LYS A 43 3.23 12.03 24.13
N ASN A 44 3.08 12.02 22.81
CA ASN A 44 2.05 12.82 22.14
C ASN A 44 0.64 12.41 22.60
N ILE A 45 0.37 11.11 22.71
CA ILE A 45 -0.93 10.58 23.17
C ILE A 45 -1.21 11.01 24.62
N GLU A 46 -0.21 10.93 25.50
CA GLU A 46 -0.31 11.36 26.90
C GLU A 46 -0.55 12.86 27.03
N GLU A 47 0.22 13.69 26.31
CA GLU A 47 0.11 15.15 26.32
C GLU A 47 -1.24 15.63 25.76
N GLU A 48 -1.79 14.93 24.77
CA GLU A 48 -3.10 15.23 24.20
C GLU A 48 -4.24 14.89 25.15
N GLY A 49 -4.17 13.74 25.83
CA GLY A 49 -5.22 13.22 26.70
C GLY A 49 -6.51 12.83 25.95
N GLY A 50 -7.50 12.32 26.68
CA GLY A 50 -8.77 11.90 26.10
C GLY A 50 -8.74 10.47 25.53
N MET A 51 -9.29 10.29 24.33
CA MET A 51 -9.28 9.00 23.64
C MET A 51 -7.89 8.70 23.08
N THR A 52 -7.49 7.44 23.11
CA THR A 52 -6.36 6.99 22.30
C THR A 52 -6.69 7.07 20.81
N PRO A 53 -5.68 7.11 19.92
CA PRO A 53 -5.91 7.07 18.48
C PRO A 53 -6.79 5.89 18.02
N LEU A 54 -6.58 4.70 18.56
CA LEU A 54 -7.40 3.51 18.27
C LEU A 54 -8.85 3.67 18.72
N GLU A 55 -9.10 4.20 19.91
CA GLU A 55 -10.47 4.46 20.39
C GLU A 55 -11.17 5.51 19.52
N ARG A 56 -10.46 6.60 19.19
CA ARG A 56 -10.97 7.66 18.33
C ARG A 56 -11.26 7.17 16.91
N PHE A 57 -10.39 6.34 16.36
CA PHE A 57 -10.58 5.71 15.07
C PHE A 57 -11.80 4.80 15.05
N ASN A 58 -11.97 3.97 16.08
CA ASN A 58 -13.16 3.13 16.23
C ASN A 58 -14.44 3.97 16.38
N ALA A 59 -14.41 5.05 17.16
CA ALA A 59 -15.55 5.96 17.27
C ALA A 59 -15.91 6.58 15.91
N TRP A 60 -14.91 7.05 15.15
CA TRP A 60 -15.10 7.58 13.81
C TRP A 60 -15.70 6.56 12.84
N LEU A 61 -15.14 5.35 12.79
CA LEU A 61 -15.59 4.27 11.90
C LEU A 61 -17.05 3.90 12.12
N TRP A 62 -17.47 3.86 13.39
CA TRP A 62 -18.82 3.44 13.79
C TRP A 62 -19.79 4.60 13.96
N GLY A 63 -19.41 5.83 13.57
CA GLY A 63 -20.27 7.01 13.68
C GLY A 63 -20.64 7.38 15.12
N LYS A 64 -19.78 7.08 16.09
CA LYS A 64 -19.94 7.44 17.51
C LYS A 64 -19.32 8.82 17.78
N ASP A 65 -19.69 9.39 18.92
CA ASP A 65 -19.05 10.59 19.43
C ASP A 65 -17.56 10.36 19.69
N LYS A 66 -16.76 11.36 19.36
CA LYS A 66 -15.30 11.38 19.49
C LYS A 66 -14.87 12.67 20.16
N ASP A 67 -13.79 12.61 20.90
CA ASP A 67 -13.21 13.75 21.62
C ASP A 67 -12.67 14.84 20.69
N ARG A 68 -12.12 14.44 19.53
CA ARG A 68 -11.76 15.32 18.41
C ARG A 68 -11.84 14.58 17.06
N GLN A 69 -11.65 15.32 15.97
CA GLN A 69 -11.54 14.73 14.64
C GLN A 69 -10.32 13.82 14.53
N VAL A 70 -10.45 12.71 13.80
CA VAL A 70 -9.32 11.84 13.45
C VAL A 70 -8.34 12.61 12.55
N MET A 71 -7.10 12.73 12.99
CA MET A 71 -6.01 13.39 12.28
C MET A 71 -5.25 12.37 11.45
N ILE A 72 -5.48 12.45 10.15
CA ILE A 72 -4.84 11.59 9.16
C ILE A 72 -4.25 12.44 8.06
N VAL A 73 -3.20 11.91 7.48
CA VAL A 73 -2.55 12.49 6.32
C VAL A 73 -2.55 11.42 5.25
N PRO A 74 -3.52 11.42 4.32
CA PRO A 74 -3.59 10.44 3.23
C PRO A 74 -2.57 10.80 2.13
N LEU A 75 -1.36 11.15 2.54
CA LEU A 75 -0.29 11.52 1.65
C LEU A 75 0.63 10.32 1.51
N ASN A 76 0.66 9.76 0.30
CA ASN A 76 1.54 8.67 -0.08
C ASN A 76 3.03 9.08 0.04
N SER A 77 3.93 8.16 -0.31
CA SER A 77 5.40 8.23 -0.25
C SER A 77 6.08 9.57 -0.56
N VAL A 78 5.45 10.42 -1.37
CA VAL A 78 5.97 11.74 -1.73
C VAL A 78 6.22 12.62 -0.52
N TYR A 79 5.31 12.63 0.46
CA TYR A 79 5.39 13.54 1.61
C TYR A 79 6.01 12.89 2.85
N ILE A 80 5.79 11.59 3.06
CA ILE A 80 6.41 10.89 4.20
C ILE A 80 7.93 10.79 4.06
N ALA A 81 8.46 10.66 2.83
CA ALA A 81 9.91 10.72 2.58
C ALA A 81 10.51 12.05 3.06
N LYS A 82 9.76 13.14 2.92
CA LYS A 82 10.17 14.49 3.36
C LYS A 82 10.19 14.64 4.88
N THR A 83 9.51 13.76 5.61
CA THR A 83 9.61 13.74 7.07
C THR A 83 11.00 13.25 7.50
N LEU A 84 11.59 12.31 6.77
CA LEU A 84 12.88 11.70 7.12
C LEU A 84 14.06 12.63 6.81
N ASP A 85 14.03 13.33 5.68
CA ASP A 85 15.13 14.20 5.24
C ASP A 85 14.88 15.69 5.49
N SER A 86 13.79 16.05 6.16
CA SER A 86 13.36 17.44 6.38
C SER A 86 13.33 18.29 5.10
N ALA A 87 12.86 17.69 4.00
CA ALA A 87 12.78 18.29 2.67
C ALA A 87 14.13 18.68 2.04
N ALA A 88 15.24 18.10 2.52
CA ALA A 88 16.56 18.27 1.91
C ALA A 88 16.69 17.61 0.52
N ASP A 89 15.71 16.78 0.14
CA ASP A 89 15.67 16.07 -1.13
C ASP A 89 16.76 15.01 -1.29
N ALA A 90 17.32 14.57 -0.16
CA ALA A 90 18.25 13.47 -0.05
C ALA A 90 17.56 12.10 -0.10
N ILE A 91 16.30 12.03 0.32
CA ILE A 91 15.45 10.84 0.18
C ILE A 91 14.36 11.14 -0.83
N LYS A 92 14.31 10.34 -1.90
CA LYS A 92 13.29 10.44 -2.93
C LYS A 92 12.09 9.55 -2.57
N PRO A 93 10.88 9.90 -3.04
CA PRO A 93 9.69 9.05 -2.84
C PRO A 93 9.85 7.62 -3.36
N ILE A 94 10.61 7.41 -4.43
CA ILE A 94 10.96 6.08 -4.94
C ILE A 94 11.76 5.23 -3.93
N ASP A 95 12.54 5.85 -3.04
CA ASP A 95 13.40 5.11 -2.11
C ASP A 95 12.57 4.41 -1.04
N VAL A 96 11.51 5.05 -0.52
CA VAL A 96 10.61 4.39 0.43
C VAL A 96 9.87 3.21 -0.20
N TYR A 97 9.65 3.22 -1.52
CA TYR A 97 9.13 2.06 -2.23
C TYR A 97 10.16 0.96 -2.43
N ARG A 98 11.44 1.32 -2.59
CA ARG A 98 12.50 0.34 -2.82
C ARG A 98 12.97 -0.33 -1.54
N TYR A 99 12.86 0.35 -0.41
CA TYR A 99 13.34 -0.09 0.88
C TYR A 99 12.17 -0.12 1.90
N PRO A 100 11.47 -1.27 2.06
CA PRO A 100 10.30 -1.36 2.94
C PRO A 100 10.57 -0.96 4.40
N LYS A 101 11.79 -1.20 4.91
CA LYS A 101 12.22 -0.67 6.22
C LYS A 101 12.15 0.86 6.28
N LEU A 102 12.62 1.54 5.23
CA LEU A 102 12.54 3.01 5.13
C LEU A 102 11.08 3.48 5.08
N TRP A 103 10.20 2.70 4.45
CA TRP A 103 8.78 3.00 4.41
C TRP A 103 8.13 2.98 5.79
N VAL A 104 8.38 1.92 6.56
CA VAL A 104 7.91 1.79 7.95
C VAL A 104 8.43 2.94 8.81
N LYS A 105 9.74 3.24 8.72
CA LYS A 105 10.36 4.36 9.44
C LYS A 105 9.74 5.70 9.07
N ALA A 106 9.50 5.96 7.78
CA ALA A 106 8.90 7.20 7.30
C ALA A 106 7.53 7.42 7.96
N HIS A 107 6.69 6.39 7.99
CA HIS A 107 5.37 6.46 8.63
C HIS A 107 5.45 6.70 10.14
N LEU A 108 6.31 5.96 10.85
CA LEU A 108 6.51 6.16 12.30
C LEU A 108 7.03 7.56 12.61
N ALA A 109 7.99 8.06 11.83
CA ALA A 109 8.51 9.41 11.96
C ALA A 109 7.42 10.47 11.74
N THR A 110 6.57 10.29 10.72
CA THR A 110 5.46 11.21 10.44
C THR A 110 4.43 11.22 11.56
N ILE A 111 4.05 10.05 12.10
CA ILE A 111 3.15 9.98 13.26
C ILE A 111 3.77 10.67 14.47
N ALA A 112 5.03 10.33 14.79
CA ALA A 112 5.73 10.91 15.93
C ALA A 112 5.87 12.43 15.84
N ARG A 113 6.10 12.95 14.63
CA ARG A 113 6.29 14.39 14.39
C ARG A 113 4.98 15.19 14.45
N PHE A 114 3.90 14.65 13.90
CA PHE A 114 2.65 15.41 13.70
C PHE A 114 1.49 14.96 14.60
N GLY A 115 1.66 13.92 15.42
CA GLY A 115 0.60 13.41 16.29
C GLY A 115 -0.56 12.80 15.51
N LEU A 116 -0.27 12.08 14.41
CA LEU A 116 -1.30 11.45 13.59
C LEU A 116 -1.94 10.27 14.33
N ASP A 117 -3.20 9.98 14.02
CA ASP A 117 -3.91 8.88 14.68
C ASP A 117 -3.54 7.51 14.11
N TYR A 118 -3.07 7.43 12.86
CA TYR A 118 -2.58 6.18 12.25
C TYR A 118 -1.73 6.41 11.00
N PRO A 119 -0.89 5.43 10.60
CA PRO A 119 -0.13 5.51 9.36
C PRO A 119 -1.01 5.18 8.15
N THR A 120 -0.83 5.89 7.05
CA THR A 120 -1.52 5.58 5.78
C THR A 120 -0.59 4.81 4.83
N ILE A 121 -0.33 3.53 5.14
CA ILE A 121 0.45 2.65 4.25
C ILE A 121 -0.44 2.28 3.05
N HIS A 122 -0.14 2.83 1.87
CA HIS A 122 -0.92 2.66 0.65
C HIS A 122 -0.24 1.75 -0.37
N ASN A 123 -0.98 1.06 -1.25
CA ASN A 123 -0.39 0.27 -2.34
C ASN A 123 0.58 1.10 -3.19
N ILE A 124 1.75 0.53 -3.49
CA ILE A 124 2.80 1.18 -4.30
C ILE A 124 2.37 1.24 -5.76
N ASN A 125 1.96 0.10 -6.33
CA ASN A 125 1.44 -0.04 -7.69
C ASN A 125 -0.03 -0.46 -7.66
N TYR A 126 -0.70 -0.29 -8.80
CA TYR A 126 -2.08 -0.75 -9.03
C TYR A 126 -2.09 -1.90 -10.05
N GLY A 127 -1.09 -2.78 -9.96
CA GLY A 127 -1.04 -4.01 -10.75
C GLY A 127 -0.75 -3.85 -12.23
N GLU A 128 -0.34 -2.67 -12.69
CA GLU A 128 -0.13 -2.39 -14.12
C GLU A 128 0.86 -3.36 -14.79
N ASP A 129 1.91 -3.76 -14.05
CA ASP A 129 2.90 -4.77 -14.46
C ASP A 129 2.42 -6.22 -14.29
N MET A 130 1.38 -6.46 -13.50
CA MET A 130 0.84 -7.80 -13.23
C MET A 130 -0.07 -8.30 -14.33
N TRP A 131 -0.72 -7.39 -15.06
CA TRP A 131 -1.65 -7.68 -16.15
C TRP A 131 -1.00 -7.71 -17.54
N GLY A 132 0.34 -7.60 -17.61
CA GLY A 132 1.11 -7.63 -18.87
C GLY A 132 1.51 -6.26 -19.42
N GLY A 133 1.12 -5.18 -18.75
CA GLY A 133 1.60 -3.83 -19.06
C GLY A 133 3.09 -3.70 -18.76
N GLN A 134 3.79 -2.84 -19.51
CA GLN A 134 5.11 -2.38 -19.09
C GLN A 134 4.91 -1.22 -18.13
N SER A 135 5.54 -1.29 -16.96
CA SER A 135 5.51 -0.20 -15.98
C SER A 135 6.93 0.24 -15.63
N ARG A 136 7.08 1.47 -15.14
CA ARG A 136 8.35 2.03 -14.66
C ARG A 136 8.17 2.75 -13.33
N MET A 137 9.10 2.50 -12.41
CA MET A 137 9.26 3.31 -11.20
C MET A 137 9.78 4.71 -11.56
N ILE A 138 9.17 5.75 -11.01
CA ILE A 138 9.63 7.14 -11.18
C ILE A 138 10.04 7.74 -9.83
N GLU A 139 10.93 8.73 -9.84
CA GLU A 139 11.50 9.29 -8.62
C GLU A 139 10.45 9.91 -7.69
N TYR A 140 9.49 10.64 -8.25
CA TYR A 140 8.48 11.41 -7.52
C TYR A 140 7.05 10.96 -7.84
N GLY A 141 6.75 9.68 -7.61
CA GLY A 141 5.38 9.18 -7.76
C GLY A 141 5.31 7.68 -7.73
N ASN A 142 4.09 7.17 -7.88
CA ASN A 142 3.82 5.75 -8.03
C ASN A 142 4.34 5.25 -9.39
N PRO A 143 4.53 3.94 -9.57
CA PRO A 143 4.81 3.37 -10.89
C PRO A 143 3.82 3.85 -11.95
N VAL A 144 4.33 4.09 -13.15
CA VAL A 144 3.51 4.52 -14.29
C VAL A 144 3.58 3.47 -15.39
N ILE A 145 2.48 3.31 -16.13
CA ILE A 145 2.48 2.52 -17.37
C ILE A 145 3.33 3.21 -18.42
N GLU A 146 4.22 2.46 -19.05
CA GLU A 146 4.88 2.83 -20.28
C GLU A 146 4.15 2.21 -21.48
N GLY A 147 3.55 3.08 -22.30
CA GLY A 147 2.83 2.68 -23.50
C GLY A 147 1.33 2.50 -23.27
N LYS A 148 0.73 1.55 -23.99
CA LYS A 148 -0.71 1.30 -23.93
C LYS A 148 -1.05 0.24 -22.86
N PRO A 149 -2.26 0.31 -22.27
CA PRO A 149 -2.77 -0.75 -21.41
C PRO A 149 -2.75 -2.12 -22.10
N PRO A 150 -2.54 -3.22 -21.35
CA PRO A 150 -2.29 -4.53 -21.94
C PRO A 150 -3.54 -5.23 -22.50
N ILE A 151 -4.76 -4.86 -22.07
CA ILE A 151 -5.99 -5.57 -22.43
C ILE A 151 -6.82 -4.75 -23.41
N THR A 152 -6.99 -5.28 -24.62
CA THR A 152 -7.74 -4.66 -25.71
C THR A 152 -8.86 -5.55 -26.24
N CYS A 153 -8.76 -6.87 -26.07
CA CYS A 153 -9.77 -7.84 -26.51
C CYS A 153 -9.89 -9.02 -25.53
N LEU A 154 -10.83 -9.94 -25.80
CA LEU A 154 -11.10 -11.08 -24.92
C LEU A 154 -9.97 -12.10 -24.95
N GLU A 155 -9.28 -12.22 -26.08
CA GLU A 155 -8.14 -13.11 -26.31
C GLU A 155 -6.95 -12.74 -25.41
N ASP A 156 -6.78 -11.45 -25.08
CA ASP A 156 -5.73 -10.97 -24.18
C ASP A 156 -5.89 -11.55 -22.75
N LEU A 157 -7.09 -11.98 -22.38
CA LEU A 157 -7.39 -12.58 -21.08
C LEU A 157 -7.15 -14.11 -21.03
N GLU A 158 -6.94 -14.75 -22.19
CA GLU A 158 -6.82 -16.21 -22.25
C GLU A 158 -5.55 -16.70 -21.53
N GLY A 159 -5.74 -17.57 -20.54
CA GLY A 159 -4.65 -18.12 -19.72
C GLY A 159 -3.97 -17.08 -18.82
N MET A 160 -4.56 -15.91 -18.62
CA MET A 160 -4.07 -14.91 -17.67
C MET A 160 -4.24 -15.44 -16.23
N PRO A 161 -3.16 -15.56 -15.45
CA PRO A 161 -3.28 -15.96 -14.07
C PRO A 161 -3.80 -14.81 -13.22
N ILE A 162 -4.56 -15.13 -12.17
CA ILE A 162 -4.81 -14.19 -11.07
C ILE A 162 -3.49 -14.00 -10.31
N PRO A 163 -2.97 -12.76 -10.16
CA PRO A 163 -1.76 -12.51 -9.39
C PRO A 163 -1.90 -12.96 -7.94
N ASN A 164 -0.85 -13.52 -7.38
CA ASN A 164 -0.83 -13.92 -5.98
C ASN A 164 -0.12 -12.85 -5.14
N PRO A 165 -0.83 -12.17 -4.21
CA PRO A 165 -0.28 -11.07 -3.42
C PRO A 165 0.92 -11.48 -2.54
N TYR A 166 1.06 -12.77 -2.22
CA TYR A 166 2.18 -13.29 -1.43
C TYR A 166 3.49 -13.39 -2.20
N LYS A 167 3.49 -13.28 -3.53
CA LYS A 167 4.72 -13.47 -4.32
C LYS A 167 4.84 -12.58 -5.55
N ASP A 168 3.74 -12.03 -6.06
CA ASP A 168 3.74 -11.31 -7.31
C ASP A 168 3.87 -9.80 -7.09
N GLY A 169 4.80 -9.19 -7.81
CA GLY A 169 4.93 -7.74 -7.92
C GLY A 169 5.53 -7.09 -6.67
N LEU A 170 4.93 -5.98 -6.26
CA LEU A 170 5.32 -5.20 -5.08
C LEU A 170 4.50 -5.56 -3.82
N TYR A 171 3.48 -6.41 -3.95
CA TYR A 171 2.55 -6.76 -2.88
C TYR A 171 3.20 -7.47 -1.68
N PRO A 172 4.22 -8.35 -1.85
CA PRO A 172 4.90 -8.95 -0.70
C PRO A 172 5.55 -7.90 0.21
N GLY A 173 6.21 -6.89 -0.35
CA GLY A 173 6.80 -5.80 0.44
C GLY A 173 5.75 -4.96 1.17
N TYR A 174 4.57 -4.80 0.57
CA TYR A 174 3.43 -4.11 1.20
C TYR A 174 2.83 -4.90 2.36
N LEU A 175 2.62 -6.22 2.18
CA LEU A 175 2.19 -7.12 3.26
C LEU A 175 3.20 -7.12 4.41
N TRP A 176 4.49 -7.20 4.08
CA TRP A 176 5.56 -7.13 5.08
C TRP A 176 5.52 -5.82 5.87
N ALA A 177 5.40 -4.67 5.21
CA ALA A 177 5.42 -3.36 5.88
C ALA A 177 4.25 -3.18 6.85
N ASN A 178 3.04 -3.63 6.45
CA ASN A 178 1.87 -3.58 7.32
C ASN A 178 1.99 -4.56 8.50
N ARG A 179 2.43 -5.80 8.25
CA ARG A 179 2.70 -6.80 9.29
C ARG A 179 3.73 -6.28 10.30
N GLU A 180 4.76 -5.61 9.80
CA GLU A 180 5.83 -5.07 10.62
C GLU A 180 5.37 -3.88 11.47
N LEU A 181 4.54 -2.98 10.92
CA LEU A 181 3.88 -1.96 11.73
C LEU A 181 3.04 -2.58 12.85
N LYS A 182 2.25 -3.63 12.57
CA LYS A 182 1.43 -4.29 13.60
C LYS A 182 2.30 -4.85 14.70
N ARG A 183 3.41 -5.51 14.33
CA ARG A 183 4.40 -6.05 15.26
C ARG A 183 4.95 -4.94 16.17
N ILE A 184 5.37 -3.81 15.59
CA ILE A 184 5.90 -2.64 16.32
C ILE A 184 4.83 -2.05 17.25
N PHE A 185 3.59 -1.89 16.78
CA PHE A 185 2.51 -1.34 17.60
C PHE A 185 2.25 -2.21 18.83
N ASN A 186 2.25 -3.53 18.66
CA ASN A 186 2.11 -4.47 19.76
C ASN A 186 3.33 -4.45 20.71
N GLU A 187 4.55 -4.50 20.16
CA GLU A 187 5.80 -4.52 20.94
C GLU A 187 5.96 -3.29 21.83
N TYR A 188 5.61 -2.11 21.33
CA TYR A 188 5.76 -0.84 22.04
C TYR A 188 4.47 -0.33 22.71
N TYR A 189 3.40 -1.12 22.67
CA TYR A 189 2.09 -0.78 23.23
C TYR A 189 1.54 0.54 22.67
N LEU A 190 1.64 0.74 21.36
CA LEU A 190 1.10 1.90 20.68
C LEU A 190 -0.37 1.63 20.31
N PRO A 191 -1.35 2.37 20.86
CA PRO A 191 -2.76 2.18 20.54
C PRO A 191 -3.10 2.89 19.22
N LEU A 192 -2.42 2.48 18.14
CA LEU A 192 -2.63 2.96 16.78
C LEU A 192 -3.34 1.86 15.97
N PRO A 193 -4.38 2.19 15.19
CA PRO A 193 -5.00 1.24 14.28
C PRO A 193 -4.13 1.05 13.02
N ILE A 194 -4.35 -0.07 12.35
CA ILE A 194 -3.96 -0.29 10.96
C ILE A 194 -5.23 -0.29 10.12
N GLN A 195 -5.28 0.66 9.18
CA GLN A 195 -6.26 0.68 8.11
C GLN A 195 -5.57 0.20 6.83
N ALA A 196 -5.78 -1.07 6.47
CA ALA A 196 -5.13 -1.67 5.30
C ALA A 196 -5.82 -1.21 4.01
N SER A 197 -5.02 -0.86 3.00
CA SER A 197 -5.51 -0.43 1.69
C SER A 197 -5.52 -1.60 0.71
N ILE A 198 -6.68 -1.87 0.13
CA ILE A 198 -6.81 -2.68 -1.09
C ILE A 198 -7.20 -1.81 -2.30
N CYS A 199 -6.84 -0.51 -2.25
CA CYS A 199 -7.00 0.40 -3.38
C CYS A 199 -6.36 -0.20 -4.65
N PRO A 200 -6.98 0.02 -5.82
CA PRO A 200 -7.96 1.06 -6.08
C PRO A 200 -9.41 0.51 -6.16
N GLY A 201 -9.63 -0.74 -5.75
CA GLY A 201 -10.92 -1.42 -5.95
C GLY A 201 -11.11 -1.96 -7.39
N PRO A 202 -12.14 -2.79 -7.61
CA PRO A 202 -12.22 -3.61 -8.81
C PRO A 202 -12.36 -2.80 -10.09
N THR A 203 -13.12 -1.69 -10.02
CA THR A 203 -13.36 -0.80 -11.16
C THR A 203 -12.10 -0.03 -11.57
N LEU A 204 -11.49 0.70 -10.63
CA LEU A 204 -10.32 1.51 -10.94
C LEU A 204 -9.12 0.65 -11.33
N LEU A 205 -9.02 -0.57 -10.82
CA LEU A 205 -7.93 -1.48 -11.19
C LEU A 205 -8.00 -1.83 -12.68
N VAL A 206 -9.19 -2.05 -13.23
CA VAL A 206 -9.38 -2.26 -14.67
C VAL A 206 -9.08 -0.97 -15.45
N MET A 207 -9.56 0.18 -14.96
CA MET A 207 -9.37 1.47 -15.60
C MET A 207 -7.90 1.90 -15.65
N MET A 208 -7.12 1.60 -14.62
CA MET A 208 -5.73 2.03 -14.51
C MET A 208 -4.76 0.98 -15.03
N GLY A 209 -4.93 -0.28 -14.66
CA GLY A 209 -3.94 -1.34 -14.88
C GLY A 209 -4.21 -2.29 -16.04
N MET A 210 -5.45 -2.38 -16.54
CA MET A 210 -5.82 -3.38 -17.57
C MET A 210 -6.18 -2.74 -18.92
N MET A 211 -7.22 -1.91 -18.97
CA MET A 211 -7.79 -1.39 -20.22
C MET A 211 -7.46 0.08 -20.47
N GLY A 212 -7.17 0.85 -19.42
CA GLY A 212 -7.09 2.31 -19.52
C GLY A 212 -8.46 2.98 -19.39
N TRP A 213 -8.44 4.25 -18.97
CA TRP A 213 -9.64 5.06 -18.71
C TRP A 213 -10.59 5.14 -19.91
N THR A 214 -10.05 5.41 -21.10
CA THR A 214 -10.84 5.59 -22.33
C THR A 214 -11.50 4.30 -22.77
N GLU A 215 -10.72 3.21 -22.91
CA GLU A 215 -11.24 1.94 -23.42
C GLU A 215 -12.18 1.28 -22.42
N PHE A 216 -11.93 1.39 -21.11
CA PHE A 216 -12.90 0.97 -20.10
C PHE A 216 -14.23 1.71 -20.25
N SER A 217 -14.18 3.05 -20.31
CA SER A 217 -15.39 3.89 -20.38
C SER A 217 -16.20 3.62 -21.65
N MET A 218 -15.53 3.45 -22.79
CA MET A 218 -16.19 3.08 -24.04
C MET A 218 -16.69 1.62 -24.01
N GLY A 219 -15.91 0.71 -23.43
CA GLY A 219 -16.19 -0.71 -23.29
C GLY A 219 -17.48 -0.98 -22.53
N LEU A 220 -17.80 -0.17 -21.50
CA LEU A 220 -19.06 -0.30 -20.75
C LEU A 220 -20.30 -0.33 -21.66
N LYS A 221 -20.27 0.39 -22.78
CA LYS A 221 -21.36 0.41 -23.77
C LYS A 221 -21.08 -0.50 -24.97
N LYS A 222 -19.85 -0.49 -25.48
CA LYS A 222 -19.52 -1.11 -26.79
C LYS A 222 -19.03 -2.55 -26.69
N ASN A 223 -18.41 -2.93 -25.57
CA ASN A 223 -17.91 -4.27 -25.31
C ASN A 223 -18.08 -4.64 -23.82
N PRO A 224 -19.33 -4.73 -23.34
CA PRO A 224 -19.59 -4.95 -21.92
C PRO A 224 -19.12 -6.31 -21.43
N GLU A 225 -19.00 -7.32 -22.32
CA GLU A 225 -18.48 -8.63 -21.96
C GLU A 225 -17.00 -8.55 -21.54
N LEU A 226 -16.15 -7.87 -22.34
CA LEU A 226 -14.74 -7.68 -22.00
C LEU A 226 -14.60 -6.95 -20.66
N VAL A 227 -15.33 -5.86 -20.47
CA VAL A 227 -15.29 -5.09 -19.21
C VAL A 227 -15.71 -5.96 -18.03
N ARG A 228 -16.78 -6.76 -18.18
CA ARG A 228 -17.23 -7.65 -17.11
C ARG A 228 -16.16 -8.69 -16.75
N LYS A 229 -15.53 -9.34 -17.73
CA LYS A 229 -14.46 -10.32 -17.44
C LYS A 229 -13.25 -9.68 -16.75
N CYS A 230 -12.86 -8.47 -17.17
CA CYS A 230 -11.80 -7.73 -16.48
C CYS A 230 -12.18 -7.41 -15.02
N LEU A 231 -13.43 -7.00 -14.77
CA LEU A 231 -13.93 -6.74 -13.42
C LEU A 231 -13.96 -8.01 -12.57
N ASP A 232 -14.36 -9.16 -13.13
CA ASP A 232 -14.38 -10.45 -12.44
C ASP A 232 -12.96 -10.86 -12.02
N ILE A 233 -11.97 -10.77 -12.92
CA ILE A 233 -10.55 -11.04 -12.64
C ILE A 233 -9.98 -10.09 -11.58
N SER A 234 -10.27 -8.79 -11.74
CA SER A 234 -9.87 -7.74 -10.81
C SER A 234 -10.43 -7.96 -9.41
N LEU A 235 -11.71 -8.33 -9.32
CA LEU A 235 -12.37 -8.65 -8.06
C LEU A 235 -11.78 -9.90 -7.40
N GLU A 236 -11.50 -10.97 -8.17
CA GLU A 236 -10.89 -12.18 -7.65
C GLU A 236 -9.52 -11.90 -7.02
N PHE A 237 -8.69 -11.11 -7.71
CA PHE A 237 -7.41 -10.64 -7.17
C PHE A 237 -7.59 -9.84 -5.88
N LEU A 238 -8.49 -8.86 -5.85
CA LEU A 238 -8.69 -8.00 -4.68
C LEU A 238 -9.27 -8.75 -3.48
N ILE A 239 -10.11 -9.76 -3.70
CA ILE A 239 -10.57 -10.66 -2.63
C ILE A 239 -9.38 -11.45 -2.07
N GLY A 240 -8.53 -12.01 -2.94
CA GLY A 240 -7.31 -12.72 -2.52
C GLY A 240 -6.36 -11.83 -1.73
N PHE A 241 -6.20 -10.58 -2.17
CA PHE A 241 -5.36 -9.60 -1.50
C PHE A 241 -5.94 -9.11 -0.16
N GLY A 242 -7.24 -8.88 -0.09
CA GLY A 242 -7.94 -8.57 1.16
C GLY A 242 -7.80 -9.69 2.19
N LYS A 243 -7.92 -10.96 1.76
CA LYS A 243 -7.66 -12.13 2.63
C LYS A 243 -6.22 -12.16 3.12
N ALA A 244 -5.25 -11.94 2.23
CA ALA A 244 -3.84 -11.89 2.62
C ALA A 244 -3.56 -10.81 3.68
N MET A 245 -4.21 -9.65 3.56
CA MET A 245 -4.14 -8.60 4.58
C MET A 245 -4.71 -9.03 5.93
N ILE A 246 -5.88 -9.68 5.93
CA ILE A 246 -6.48 -10.20 7.17
C ILE A 246 -5.55 -11.21 7.84
N ASP A 247 -5.04 -12.17 7.07
CA ASP A 247 -4.24 -13.27 7.57
C ASP A 247 -2.86 -12.82 8.09
N GLU A 248 -2.18 -11.91 7.39
CA GLU A 248 -0.82 -11.48 7.72
C GLU A 248 -0.75 -10.29 8.69
N VAL A 249 -1.77 -9.42 8.68
CA VAL A 249 -1.73 -8.13 9.37
C VAL A 249 -2.79 -8.03 10.46
N SER A 250 -3.96 -8.67 10.27
CA SER A 250 -5.14 -8.50 11.13
C SER A 250 -5.47 -7.01 11.37
N PRO A 251 -5.72 -6.23 10.29
CA PRO A 251 -5.96 -4.80 10.40
C PRO A 251 -7.32 -4.50 11.07
N GLU A 252 -7.43 -3.36 11.73
CA GLU A 252 -8.69 -2.89 12.31
C GLU A 252 -9.75 -2.65 11.24
N THR A 253 -9.34 -2.21 10.04
CA THR A 253 -10.23 -2.06 8.88
C THR A 253 -9.50 -2.27 7.56
N ILE A 254 -10.29 -2.55 6.52
CA ILE A 254 -9.84 -2.55 5.13
C ILE A 254 -10.64 -1.50 4.36
N TYR A 255 -9.98 -0.73 3.50
CA TYR A 255 -10.62 0.23 2.60
C TYR A 255 -10.17 0.08 1.15
N MET A 256 -11.00 0.61 0.24
CA MET A 256 -10.79 0.65 -1.21
C MET A 256 -10.85 2.09 -1.71
#